data_AF-X1GKW0-F1
#
_entry.id   AF-X1GKW0-F1
#
_cell.length_a   1.000
_cell.length_b   1.000
_cell.length_c   1.000
_cell.angle_alpha   90.00
_cell.angle_beta   90.00
_cell.angle_gamma   90.00
#
_symmetry.space_group_name_H-M   'P 1'
#
loop_
_entity.id
_entity.type
_entity.pdbx_description
1 polymer ?
#
loop_
_entity_poly.entity_id
_entity_poly.type
_entity_poly.pdbx_seq_one_letter_code
_entity_poly.pdbx_strand_id
1 'polypeptide(L)'
;MSHIAGIYDDYLRNYVKENDVQISPDVLHQAGLAVARKVYKIMTERAYKCTFIGGGARGLHHFTEMVGGRVVVTINWQGTADKLLEQNPPVVYRLFNPVPGRVTDELMEKLSDFKRGYLEDGLSVDEFEDFGPVQLFKSAFTNSWNRVLNIIKEQR
;
A
#
# COMPACT_ATOMS: atom_id res chain seq x y z
N MET A 1 -7.14 3.07 11.71
CA MET A 1 -5.79 3.07 11.15
C MET A 1 -5.92 3.21 9.64
N SER A 2 -5.16 4.11 9.01
CA SER A 2 -5.12 4.25 7.55
C SER A 2 -3.90 3.52 6.98
N HIS A 3 -4.12 2.52 6.15
CA HIS A 3 -3.09 1.74 5.46
C HIS A 3 -3.06 2.13 3.98
N ILE A 4 -1.88 2.44 3.46
CA ILE A 4 -1.71 3.06 2.14
C ILE A 4 -0.90 2.14 1.21
N ALA A 5 -1.53 1.05 0.79
CA ALA A 5 -0.89 0.00 -0.01
C ALA A 5 -0.30 0.52 -1.33
N GLY A 6 -0.98 1.43 -2.02
CA GLY A 6 -0.52 1.91 -3.33
C GLY A 6 0.73 2.79 -3.28
N ILE A 7 0.97 3.53 -2.19
CA ILE A 7 2.23 4.29 -2.03
C ILE A 7 3.38 3.34 -1.70
N TYR A 8 3.09 2.26 -0.96
CA TYR A 8 4.08 1.21 -0.73
C TYR A 8 4.45 0.49 -2.03
N ASP A 9 3.47 0.21 -2.89
CA ASP A 9 3.73 -0.34 -4.23
C ASP A 9 4.55 0.61 -5.11
N ASP A 10 4.28 1.93 -5.06
CA ASP A 10 5.08 2.91 -5.79
C ASP A 10 6.55 2.88 -5.32
N TYR A 11 6.78 2.83 -4.01
CA TYR A 11 8.11 2.73 -3.43
C TYR A 11 8.86 1.49 -3.93
N LEU A 12 8.25 0.31 -3.79
CA LEU A 12 8.87 -0.95 -4.18
C LEU A 12 9.12 -1.02 -5.69
N ARG A 13 8.21 -0.45 -6.51
CA ARG A 13 8.38 -0.38 -7.96
C ARG A 13 9.53 0.54 -8.36
N ASN A 14 9.69 1.68 -7.68
CA ASN A 14 10.82 2.57 -7.92
C ASN A 14 12.13 1.85 -7.57
N TYR A 15 12.19 1.20 -6.41
CA TYR A 15 13.36 0.42 -5.99
C TYR A 15 13.73 -0.67 -7.01
N VAL A 16 12.75 -1.46 -7.47
CA VAL A 16 12.96 -2.50 -8.49
C VAL A 16 13.55 -1.93 -9.77
N LYS A 17 13.02 -0.80 -10.24
CA LYS A 17 13.48 -0.13 -11.46
C LYS A 17 14.89 0.45 -11.30
N GLU A 18 15.18 1.08 -10.17
CA GLU A 18 16.45 1.74 -9.89
C GLU A 18 17.60 0.75 -9.69
N ASN A 19 17.30 -0.44 -9.16
CA ASN A 19 18.29 -1.47 -8.82
C ASN A 19 18.26 -2.67 -9.78
N ASP A 20 17.51 -2.59 -10.89
CA ASP A 20 17.34 -3.67 -11.88
C ASP A 20 17.02 -5.04 -11.27
N VAL A 21 16.15 -5.04 -10.26
CA VAL A 21 15.80 -6.25 -9.51
C VAL A 21 14.97 -7.17 -10.41
N GLN A 22 15.46 -8.39 -10.62
CA GLN A 22 14.80 -9.39 -11.44
C GLN A 22 13.61 -10.02 -10.68
N ILE A 23 12.45 -9.36 -10.72
CA ILE A 23 11.20 -9.84 -10.11
C ILE A 23 10.04 -9.75 -11.10
N SER A 24 9.14 -10.73 -11.06
CA SER A 24 7.95 -10.69 -11.92
C SER A 24 7.05 -9.49 -11.57
N PRO A 25 6.53 -8.75 -12.56
CA PRO A 25 5.54 -7.70 -12.32
C PRO A 25 4.31 -8.18 -11.56
N ASP A 26 3.86 -9.42 -11.80
CA ASP A 26 2.70 -9.99 -11.12
C ASP A 26 2.97 -10.27 -9.64
N VAL A 27 4.21 -10.66 -9.30
CA VAL A 27 4.65 -10.85 -7.91
C VAL A 27 4.72 -9.49 -7.21
N LEU A 28 5.36 -8.51 -7.86
CA LEU A 28 5.47 -7.15 -7.34
C LEU A 28 4.10 -6.50 -7.11
N HIS A 29 3.13 -6.77 -7.99
CA HIS A 29 1.75 -6.25 -7.88
C HIS A 29 1.01 -6.71 -6.62
N GLN A 30 1.46 -7.80 -5.98
CA GLN A 30 0.83 -8.33 -4.77
C GLN A 30 1.37 -7.66 -3.49
N ALA A 31 2.45 -6.88 -3.55
CA ALA A 31 3.19 -6.46 -2.37
C ALA A 31 2.36 -5.64 -1.37
N GLY A 32 1.76 -4.53 -1.81
CA GLY A 32 0.91 -3.68 -0.97
C GLY A 32 -0.27 -4.44 -0.37
N LEU A 33 -0.93 -5.28 -1.17
CA LEU A 33 -2.05 -6.11 -0.72
C LEU A 33 -1.62 -7.22 0.26
N ALA A 34 -0.43 -7.79 0.10
CA ALA A 34 0.09 -8.80 1.01
C ALA A 34 0.26 -8.22 2.43
N VAL A 35 0.81 -7.00 2.53
CA VAL A 35 0.89 -6.28 3.81
C VAL A 35 -0.51 -5.91 4.31
N ALA A 36 -1.39 -5.38 3.46
CA ALA A 36 -2.74 -4.99 3.85
C ALA A 36 -3.52 -6.16 4.49
N ARG A 37 -3.48 -7.34 3.86
CA ARG A 37 -4.10 -8.58 4.35
C ARG A 37 -3.51 -9.02 5.69
N LYS A 38 -2.17 -8.97 5.83
CA LYS A 38 -1.48 -9.31 7.08
C LYS A 38 -1.87 -8.36 8.21
N VAL A 39 -1.87 -7.04 7.95
CA VAL A 39 -2.29 -6.03 8.92
C VAL A 39 -3.75 -6.26 9.35
N TYR A 40 -4.65 -6.50 8.41
CA TYR A 40 -6.06 -6.78 8.71
C TYR A 40 -6.22 -8.04 9.59
N LYS A 41 -5.48 -9.11 9.28
CA LYS A 41 -5.46 -10.35 10.08
C LYS A 41 -4.99 -10.06 11.51
N ILE A 42 -3.84 -9.44 11.69
CA ILE A 42 -3.29 -9.08 13.00
C ILE A 42 -4.26 -8.20 13.80
N MET A 43 -4.87 -7.20 13.15
CA MET A 43 -5.86 -6.33 13.79
C MET A 43 -7.07 -7.09 14.31
N THR A 44 -7.53 -8.09 13.56
CA THR A 44 -8.67 -8.91 13.91
C THR A 44 -8.33 -9.88 15.04
N GLU A 45 -7.20 -10.60 14.92
CA GLU A 45 -6.73 -11.58 15.91
C GLU A 45 -6.41 -10.92 17.26
N ARG A 46 -5.84 -9.71 17.25
CA ARG A 46 -5.55 -8.94 18.46
C ARG A 46 -6.70 -8.07 18.96
N ALA A 47 -7.86 -8.13 18.30
CA ALA A 47 -9.06 -7.38 18.64
C ALA A 47 -8.83 -5.87 18.83
N TYR A 48 -7.99 -5.25 17.98
CA TYR A 48 -7.74 -3.82 18.07
C TYR A 48 -9.03 -3.01 17.80
N LYS A 49 -9.31 -2.05 18.68
CA LYS A 49 -10.49 -1.15 18.59
C LYS A 49 -10.25 -0.01 17.60
N CYS A 50 -9.92 -0.33 16.35
CA CYS A 50 -9.89 0.65 15.28
C CYS A 50 -10.45 0.09 13.98
N THR A 51 -10.90 0.98 13.10
CA THR A 51 -11.34 0.63 11.74
C THR A 51 -10.13 0.61 10.81
N PHE A 52 -10.01 -0.44 10.01
CA PHE A 52 -9.04 -0.48 8.92
C PHE A 52 -9.55 0.39 7.78
N ILE A 53 -8.76 1.39 7.38
CA ILE A 53 -9.05 2.27 6.27
C ILE A 53 -7.98 2.04 5.19
N GLY A 54 -8.35 1.53 4.03
CA GLY A 54 -7.47 1.43 2.87
C GLY A 54 -7.47 2.74 2.08
N GLY A 55 -6.29 3.30 1.80
CA GLY A 55 -6.14 4.54 1.05
C GLY A 55 -5.05 4.48 -0.03
N GLY A 56 -4.96 5.53 -0.84
CA GLY A 56 -3.90 5.69 -1.85
C GLY A 56 -3.90 4.64 -2.95
N ALA A 57 -5.07 4.17 -3.38
CA ALA A 57 -5.18 3.18 -4.46
C ALA A 57 -4.46 3.61 -5.74
N ARG A 58 -3.75 2.66 -6.37
CA ARG A 58 -3.10 2.80 -7.70
C ARG A 58 -3.73 1.95 -8.79
N GLY A 59 -4.72 1.15 -8.43
CA GLY A 59 -5.43 0.26 -9.34
C GLY A 59 -6.64 -0.33 -8.64
N LEU A 60 -7.53 -0.95 -9.42
CA LEU A 60 -8.82 -1.45 -8.92
C LEU A 60 -8.65 -2.54 -7.87
N HIS A 61 -7.57 -3.34 -7.96
CA HIS A 61 -7.23 -4.40 -7.00
C HIS A 61 -7.14 -3.89 -5.56
N HIS A 62 -6.68 -2.64 -5.34
CA HIS A 62 -6.64 -2.05 -4.00
C HIS A 62 -8.02 -1.92 -3.35
N PHE A 63 -9.08 -1.89 -4.14
CA PHE A 63 -10.45 -1.96 -3.67
C PHE A 63 -11.00 -3.39 -3.73
N THR A 64 -10.93 -4.04 -4.90
CA THR A 64 -11.60 -5.33 -5.13
C THR A 64 -11.03 -6.45 -4.26
N GLU A 65 -9.73 -6.42 -3.94
CA GLU A 65 -9.08 -7.42 -3.10
C GLU A 65 -9.35 -7.23 -1.60
N MET A 66 -9.92 -6.09 -1.21
CA MET A 66 -10.30 -5.79 0.18
C MET A 66 -11.76 -6.14 0.51
N VAL A 67 -12.54 -6.58 -0.49
CA VAL A 67 -13.95 -6.95 -0.33
C VAL A 67 -14.11 -8.15 0.60
N GLY A 68 -15.10 -8.06 1.49
CA GLY A 68 -15.47 -9.08 2.48
C GLY A 68 -15.06 -8.73 3.91
N GLY A 69 -14.12 -7.81 4.11
CA GLY A 69 -13.69 -7.36 5.44
C GLY A 69 -14.53 -6.24 6.04
N ARG A 70 -14.41 -6.08 7.37
CA ARG A 70 -14.85 -4.87 8.08
C ARG A 70 -13.85 -3.73 7.85
N VAL A 71 -13.84 -3.20 6.63
CA VAL A 71 -12.90 -2.18 6.16
C VAL A 71 -13.64 -1.01 5.51
N VAL A 72 -13.00 0.16 5.49
CA VAL A 72 -13.40 1.29 4.66
C VAL A 72 -12.30 1.48 3.63
N VAL A 73 -12.64 1.68 2.35
CA VAL A 73 -11.62 1.92 1.32
C VAL A 73 -11.95 3.22 0.61
N THR A 74 -10.99 4.15 0.63
CA THR A 74 -11.07 5.41 -0.10
C THR A 74 -10.34 5.28 -1.42
N ILE A 75 -11.04 5.56 -2.51
CA ILE A 75 -10.51 5.54 -3.87
C ILE A 75 -10.82 6.87 -4.57
N ASN A 76 -10.07 7.16 -5.63
CA ASN A 76 -10.36 8.32 -6.48
C ASN A 76 -11.67 8.11 -7.25
N TRP A 77 -12.23 9.21 -7.75
CA TRP A 77 -13.33 9.07 -8.71
C TRP A 77 -12.80 8.58 -10.05
N GLN A 78 -12.02 9.42 -10.72
CA GLN A 78 -11.48 9.16 -12.05
C GLN A 78 -10.40 8.07 -12.01
N GLY A 79 -10.52 7.09 -12.92
CA GLY A 79 -9.60 5.97 -13.05
C GLY A 79 -9.81 4.84 -12.04
N THR A 80 -10.72 4.99 -11.07
CA THR A 80 -11.05 3.92 -10.12
C THR A 80 -12.55 3.71 -9.96
N ALA A 81 -13.30 4.64 -9.35
CA ALA A 81 -14.73 4.41 -9.08
C ALA A 81 -15.54 4.37 -10.39
N ASP A 82 -15.26 5.28 -11.32
CA ASP A 82 -15.81 5.29 -12.67
C ASP A 82 -15.54 3.96 -13.42
N LYS A 83 -14.32 3.43 -13.31
CA LYS A 83 -13.90 2.18 -13.95
C LYS A 83 -14.53 0.94 -13.31
N LEU A 84 -14.73 0.93 -12.00
CA LEU A 84 -15.46 -0.15 -11.32
C LEU A 84 -16.92 -0.21 -11.77
N LEU A 85 -17.57 0.95 -11.92
CA LEU A 85 -18.95 1.04 -12.41
C LEU A 85 -19.06 0.61 -13.87
N GLU A 86 -18.12 1.04 -14.72
CA GLU A 86 -18.06 0.65 -16.14
C GLU A 86 -17.85 -0.86 -16.31
N GLN A 87 -16.89 -1.45 -15.58
CA GLN A 87 -16.58 -2.88 -15.70
C GLN A 87 -17.63 -3.77 -15.02
N ASN A 88 -18.31 -3.25 -13.99
CA ASN A 88 -19.30 -3.94 -13.18
C ASN A 88 -18.91 -5.41 -12.85
N PRO A 89 -17.72 -5.66 -12.29
CA PRO A 89 -17.26 -7.02 -12.02
C PRO A 89 -18.09 -7.64 -10.89
N PRO A 90 -18.15 -8.99 -10.81
CA PRO A 90 -18.80 -9.65 -9.70
C PRO A 90 -18.14 -9.26 -8.36
N VAL A 91 -18.97 -9.00 -7.35
CA VAL A 91 -18.52 -8.71 -6.00
C VAL A 91 -18.13 -10.03 -5.32
N VAL A 92 -16.84 -10.28 -5.19
CA VAL A 92 -16.27 -11.52 -4.64
C VAL A 92 -15.54 -11.21 -3.34
N TYR A 93 -15.71 -12.07 -2.33
CA TYR A 93 -15.06 -11.93 -1.03
C TYR A 93 -13.60 -12.35 -1.16
N ARG A 94 -12.72 -11.40 -1.44
CA ARG A 94 -11.32 -11.68 -1.76
C ARG A 94 -10.36 -11.43 -0.61
N LEU A 95 -10.70 -10.62 0.39
CA LEU A 95 -9.78 -10.24 1.48
C LEU A 95 -9.21 -11.44 2.27
N PHE A 96 -9.96 -12.54 2.32
CA PHE A 96 -9.59 -13.73 3.07
C PHE A 96 -8.75 -14.73 2.26
N ASN A 97 -8.56 -14.48 0.96
CA ASN A 97 -7.70 -15.32 0.13
C ASN A 97 -6.23 -15.08 0.52
N PRO A 98 -5.48 -16.11 0.93
CA PRO A 98 -4.08 -15.93 1.29
C PRO A 98 -3.26 -15.57 0.04
N VAL A 99 -2.28 -14.69 0.21
CA VAL A 99 -1.23 -14.52 -0.80
C VAL A 99 -0.43 -15.83 -0.84
N PRO A 100 -0.17 -16.41 -2.03
CA PRO A 100 0.59 -17.66 -2.11
C PRO A 100 1.97 -17.51 -1.44
N GLY A 101 2.40 -18.49 -0.64
CA GLY A 101 3.66 -18.42 0.11
C GLY A 101 4.86 -18.08 -0.78
N ARG A 102 4.95 -18.71 -1.96
CA ARG A 102 6.00 -18.42 -2.96
C ARG A 102 6.10 -16.93 -3.35
N VAL A 103 4.98 -16.21 -3.37
CA VAL A 103 4.94 -14.78 -3.72
C VAL A 103 5.51 -13.96 -2.57
N THR A 104 5.08 -14.23 -1.33
CA THR A 104 5.63 -13.54 -0.16
C THR A 104 7.10 -13.86 0.05
N ASP A 105 7.53 -15.10 -0.20
CA ASP A 105 8.91 -15.52 -0.06
C ASP A 105 9.81 -14.79 -1.07
N GLU A 106 9.41 -14.75 -2.35
CA GLU A 106 10.15 -14.03 -3.39
C GLU A 106 10.22 -12.52 -3.10
N LEU A 107 9.12 -11.91 -2.63
CA LEU A 107 9.12 -10.50 -2.23
C LEU A 107 10.07 -10.24 -1.06
N MET A 108 10.08 -11.10 -0.04
CA MET A 108 10.98 -10.97 1.11
C MET A 108 12.45 -11.22 0.75
N GLU A 109 12.72 -12.10 -0.20
CA GLU A 109 14.06 -12.41 -0.67
C GLU A 109 14.64 -11.26 -1.50
N LYS A 110 13.85 -10.70 -2.42
CA LYS A 110 14.32 -9.72 -3.41
C LYS A 110 14.19 -8.26 -2.96
N LEU A 111 13.29 -7.96 -2.03
CA LEU A 111 12.98 -6.60 -1.61
C LEU A 111 13.15 -6.46 -0.09
N SER A 112 14.30 -5.91 0.33
CA SER A 112 14.65 -5.76 1.75
C SER A 112 13.59 -4.99 2.54
N ASP A 113 13.09 -3.88 2.00
CA ASP A 113 12.05 -3.08 2.65
C ASP A 113 10.66 -3.72 2.58
N PHE A 114 10.42 -4.65 1.65
CA PHE A 114 9.26 -5.53 1.76
C PHE A 114 9.38 -6.42 2.99
N LYS A 115 10.51 -7.11 3.14
CA LYS A 115 10.76 -7.99 4.29
C LYS A 115 10.65 -7.25 5.62
N ARG A 116 11.31 -6.09 5.74
CA ARG A 116 11.28 -5.24 6.95
C ARG A 116 9.86 -4.78 7.29
N GLY A 117 9.10 -4.32 6.29
CA GLY A 117 7.71 -3.89 6.49
C GLY A 117 6.70 -5.02 6.69
N TYR A 118 7.03 -6.24 6.23
CA TYR A 118 6.14 -7.41 6.33
C TYR A 118 6.31 -8.15 7.65
N LEU A 119 7.53 -8.32 8.18
CA LEU A 119 7.79 -9.00 9.45
C LEU A 119 7.36 -8.13 10.64
N GLU A 120 6.82 -8.73 11.69
CA GLU A 120 6.29 -7.99 12.85
C GLU A 120 7.39 -7.34 13.70
N ASP A 121 8.58 -7.92 13.67
CA ASP A 121 9.82 -7.47 14.31
C ASP A 121 10.85 -6.98 13.28
N GLY A 122 10.43 -6.76 12.02
CA GLY A 122 11.33 -6.40 10.92
C GLY A 122 11.80 -4.94 10.92
N LEU A 123 11.22 -4.10 11.77
CA LEU A 123 11.50 -2.68 11.85
C LEU A 123 11.30 -2.18 13.29
N SER A 124 12.33 -1.57 13.87
CA SER A 124 12.22 -0.93 15.19
C SER A 124 11.53 0.44 15.11
N VAL A 125 11.13 0.98 16.26
CA VAL A 125 10.50 2.31 16.33
C VAL A 125 11.45 3.41 15.84
N ASP A 126 12.74 3.30 16.18
CA ASP A 126 13.74 4.30 15.82
C ASP A 126 14.05 4.29 14.31
N GLU A 127 13.99 3.13 13.67
CA GLU A 127 14.17 3.01 12.22
C GLU A 127 12.94 3.46 11.41
N PHE A 128 11.76 3.56 12.03
CA PHE A 128 10.53 3.83 11.32
C PHE A 128 10.53 5.19 10.63
N GLU A 129 11.15 6.21 11.24
CA GLU A 129 11.24 7.53 10.62
C GLU A 129 12.02 7.46 9.31
N ASP A 130 13.11 6.72 9.25
CA ASP A 130 13.99 6.60 8.09
C ASP A 130 13.57 5.50 7.10
N PHE A 131 12.49 4.78 7.38
CA PHE A 131 11.99 3.72 6.52
C PHE A 131 11.59 4.29 5.15
N GLY A 132 12.13 3.73 4.07
CA GLY A 132 12.00 4.29 2.72
C GLY A 132 10.57 4.62 2.27
N PRO A 133 9.57 3.73 2.47
CA PRO A 133 8.17 4.05 2.19
C PRO A 133 7.62 5.23 2.99
N VAL A 134 8.05 5.38 4.26
CA VAL A 134 7.66 6.50 5.13
C VAL A 134 8.28 7.78 4.62
N GLN A 135 9.56 7.75 4.22
CA GLN A 135 10.24 8.90 3.62
C GLN A 135 9.62 9.31 2.28
N LEU A 136 9.26 8.36 1.41
CA LEU A 136 8.54 8.65 0.16
C LEU A 136 7.20 9.33 0.45
N PHE A 137 6.44 8.82 1.42
CA PHE A 137 5.17 9.42 1.81
C PHE A 137 5.35 10.83 2.38
N LYS A 138 6.20 10.97 3.41
CA LYS A 138 6.50 12.24 4.10
C LYS A 138 6.96 13.31 3.13
N SER A 139 7.90 12.98 2.24
CA SER A 139 8.45 13.91 1.25
C SER A 139 7.39 14.43 0.27
N ALA A 140 6.44 13.59 -0.16
CA ALA A 140 5.35 14.02 -1.04
C ALA A 140 4.47 15.10 -0.38
N PHE A 141 4.19 14.97 0.92
CA PHE A 141 3.44 15.97 1.68
C PHE A 141 4.22 17.27 1.86
N THR A 142 5.48 17.19 2.30
CA THR A 142 6.32 18.38 2.50
C THR A 142 6.55 19.13 1.19
N ASN A 143 6.75 18.43 0.08
CA ASN A 143 6.91 19.03 -1.23
C ASN A 143 5.64 19.77 -1.66
N SER A 144 4.47 19.15 -1.46
CA SER A 144 3.18 19.78 -1.78
C SER A 144 2.91 21.01 -0.91
N TRP A 145 3.23 20.93 0.39
CA TRP A 145 3.12 22.05 1.33
C TRP A 145 4.01 23.23 0.92
N ASN A 146 5.30 22.97 0.65
CA ASN A 146 6.24 23.99 0.22
C ASN A 146 5.83 24.63 -1.10
N ARG A 147 5.27 23.85 -2.04
CA ARG A 147 4.71 24.38 -3.28
C ARG A 147 3.59 25.38 -3.02
N VAL A 148 2.65 25.07 -2.12
CA VAL A 148 1.56 25.99 -1.75
C VAL A 148 2.12 27.27 -1.14
N LEU A 149 3.10 27.17 -0.24
CA LEU A 149 3.75 28.35 0.35
C LEU A 149 4.41 29.26 -0.69
N ASN A 150 5.05 28.68 -1.71
CA ASN A 150 5.67 29.44 -2.79
C ASN A 150 4.62 30.17 -3.65
N ILE A 151 3.52 29.49 -4.01
CA ILE A 151 2.41 30.12 -4.74
C ILE A 151 1.83 31.31 -3.97
N ILE A 152 1.66 31.18 -2.65
CA ILE A 152 1.17 32.28 -1.80
C ILE A 152 2.14 33.46 -1.80
N LYS A 153 3.46 33.21 -1.81
CA LYS A 153 4.47 34.28 -1.86
C LYS A 153 4.47 35.00 -3.20
N GLU A 154 4.30 34.29 -4.31
CA GLU A 154 4.27 34.87 -5.66
C GLU A 154 3.03 35.75 -5.91
N GLN A 155 1.95 35.51 -5.16
CA GLN A 155 0.70 36.29 -5.26
C GLN A 155 0.63 37.50 -4.31
N ARG A 156 1.67 37.73 -3.50
CA ARG A 156 1.77 38.88 -2.58
C ARG A 156 2.71 39.94 -3.15
#